data_AF-A8DVI8-F1
#
_entry.id   AF-A8DVI8-F1
#
_cell.length_a   1.000
_cell.length_b   1.000
_cell.length_c   1.000
_cell.angle_alpha   90.00
_cell.angle_beta   90.00
_cell.angle_gamma   90.00
#
_symmetry.space_group_name_H-M   'P 1'
#
loop_
_entity.id
_entity.type
_entity.pdbx_description
1 polymer ?
#
loop_
_entity_poly.entity_id
_entity_poly.type
_entity_poly.pdbx_seq_one_letter_code
_entity_poly.pdbx_strand_id
1 'polypeptide(L)' 'VGGNWKLNGSRASIQELLEAWGKADLDKSVEVVISPPAVYADFLRANMPAEFGLALQNVYKEGSGAFTGE' A
#
# COMPACT_ATOMS: atom_id res chain seq x y z
N VAL A 1 -3.26 12.61 1.29
CA VAL A 1 -1.97 12.49 0.59
C VAL A 1 -1.81 11.06 0.07
N GLY A 2 -1.51 10.90 -1.22
CA GLY A 2 -1.32 9.60 -1.86
C GLY A 2 0.15 9.24 -2.10
N GLY A 3 0.57 8.07 -1.66
CA GLY A 3 1.91 7.52 -1.86
C GLY A 3 1.92 6.38 -2.88
N ASN A 4 2.11 6.69 -4.17
CA ASN A 4 2.28 5.69 -5.22
C ASN A 4 3.74 5.23 -5.31
N TRP A 5 4.03 4.00 -4.90
CA TRP A 5 5.40 3.46 -4.88
C TRP A 5 5.90 3.05 -6.26
N LYS A 6 5.01 2.95 -7.25
CA LYS A 6 5.32 2.40 -8.58
C LYS A 6 5.96 1.01 -8.41
N LEU A 7 6.91 0.65 -9.26
CA LEU A 7 7.65 -0.61 -9.17
C LEU A 7 8.80 -0.56 -8.16
N ASN A 8 8.52 -0.16 -6.92
CA ASN A 8 9.51 -0.12 -5.83
C ASN A 8 8.96 -0.76 -4.57
N GLY A 9 9.84 -1.47 -3.86
CA GLY A 9 9.55 -2.07 -2.58
C GLY A 9 10.11 -3.47 -2.45
N SER A 10 10.42 -3.82 -1.21
CA SER A 10 10.73 -5.16 -0.71
C SER A 10 10.17 -5.26 0.71
N ARG A 11 9.98 -6.48 1.23
CA ARG A 11 9.50 -6.65 2.62
C ARG A 11 10.34 -5.86 3.64
N ALA A 12 11.66 -5.82 3.44
CA ALA A 12 12.58 -5.06 4.30
C ALA A 12 12.30 -3.54 4.23
N SER A 13 12.28 -2.95 3.02
CA SER A 13 12.00 -1.51 2.88
C SER A 13 10.61 -1.12 3.38
N ILE A 14 9.63 -2.03 3.30
CA ILE A 14 8.28 -1.81 3.82
C ILE A 14 8.31 -1.77 5.34
N GLN A 15 9.03 -2.68 5.98
CA GLN A 15 9.21 -2.68 7.44
C GLN A 15 9.88 -1.39 7.93
N GLU A 16 10.92 -0.93 7.22
CA GLU A 16 11.58 0.35 7.53
C GLU A 16 10.60 1.54 7.49
N LEU A 17 9.72 1.59 6.46
CA LEU A 17 8.69 2.62 6.36
C LEU A 17 7.66 2.53 7.49
N LEU A 18 7.22 1.33 7.84
CA LEU A 18 6.27 1.09 8.92
C LEU A 18 6.83 1.54 10.28
N GLU A 19 8.10 1.23 10.55
CA GLU A 19 8.79 1.69 11.76
C GLU A 19 8.93 3.22 11.80
N ALA A 20 9.20 3.85 10.65
CA ALA A 20 9.27 5.30 10.54
C ALA A 20 7.90 5.95 10.80
N TRP A 21 6.81 5.39 10.27
CA TRP A 21 5.46 5.90 10.49
C TRP A 21 5.00 5.77 11.94
N GLY A 22 5.37 4.68 12.62
CA GLY A 22 5.06 4.49 14.04
C GLY A 22 5.71 5.53 14.97
N LYS A 23 6.72 6.25 14.49
CA LYS A 23 7.41 7.33 15.22
C LYS A 23 7.04 8.73 14.73
N ALA A 24 6.29 8.83 13.63
CA ALA A 24 5.94 10.10 13.02
C ALA A 24 4.74 10.74 13.73
N ASP A 25 4.81 12.06 13.94
CA ASP A 25 3.64 12.85 14.34
C ASP A 25 2.89 13.29 13.08
N LEU A 26 1.79 12.60 12.79
CA LEU A 26 1.00 12.80 11.58
C LEU A 26 -0.27 13.58 11.91
N ASP A 27 -0.60 14.54 11.05
CA ASP A 27 -1.85 15.28 11.14
C ASP A 27 -3.05 14.35 10.91
N LYS A 28 -3.83 14.13 11.97
CA LYS A 28 -4.99 13.24 11.99
C LYS A 28 -6.16 13.74 11.13
N SER A 29 -6.13 14.99 10.67
CA SER A 29 -7.13 15.53 9.75
C SER A 29 -6.87 15.14 8.28
N VAL A 30 -5.71 14.55 7.98
CA VAL A 30 -5.30 14.21 6.63
C VAL A 30 -5.51 12.72 6.36
N GLU A 31 -6.24 12.41 5.29
CA GLU A 31 -6.35 11.05 4.77
C GLU A 31 -5.05 10.62 4.08
N VAL A 32 -4.48 9.48 4.46
CA VAL A 32 -3.27 8.91 3.86
C VAL A 32 -3.62 7.64 3.11
N VAL A 33 -3.22 7.53 1.84
CA VAL A 33 -3.44 6.33 1.02
C VAL A 33 -2.12 5.89 0.39
N ILE A 34 -1.81 4.59 0.50
CA ILE A 34 -0.55 4.02 0.00
C ILE A 34 -0.85 2.98 -1.10
N SER A 35 -0.05 3.02 -2.17
CA SER A 35 -0.17 2.09 -3.30
C SER A 35 1.14 1.33 -3.55
N PRO A 36 1.31 0.11 -2.98
CA PRO A 36 2.48 -0.73 -3.22
C PRO A 36 2.35 -1.54 -4.53
N PRO A 37 3.44 -2.15 -5.04
CA PRO A 37 3.34 -3.24 -6.00
C PRO A 37 2.39 -4.33 -5.47
N ALA A 38 1.54 -4.89 -6.35
CA ALA A 38 0.43 -5.78 -5.94
C ALA A 38 0.88 -6.99 -5.10
N VAL A 39 2.06 -7.54 -5.39
CA VAL A 39 2.66 -8.67 -4.65
C VAL A 39 2.94 -8.39 -3.16
N TYR A 40 2.94 -7.12 -2.75
CA TYR A 40 3.16 -6.70 -1.37
C TYR A 40 1.89 -6.11 -0.72
N ALA A 41 0.76 -6.04 -1.42
CA ALA A 41 -0.45 -5.39 -0.93
C ALA A 41 -0.94 -6.00 0.39
N ASP A 42 -1.04 -7.33 0.46
CA ASP A 42 -1.47 -8.05 1.66
C ASP A 42 -0.48 -7.89 2.82
N PHE A 43 0.82 -7.96 2.51
CA PHE A 43 1.86 -7.77 3.52
C PHE A 43 1.80 -6.36 4.11
N LEU A 44 1.65 -5.34 3.28
CA LEU A 44 1.51 -3.96 3.74
C LEU A 44 0.24 -3.81 4.57
N ARG A 45 -0.91 -4.31 4.09
CA ARG A 45 -2.20 -4.17 4.79
C ARG A 45 -2.17 -4.80 6.18
N ALA A 46 -1.55 -5.96 6.32
CA ALA A 46 -1.47 -6.67 7.60
C ALA A 46 -0.62 -5.96 8.66
N ASN A 47 0.30 -5.08 8.23
CA ASN A 47 1.28 -4.45 9.13
C ASN A 47 1.14 -2.92 9.22
N MET A 48 0.43 -2.27 8.31
CA MET A 48 0.26 -0.82 8.32
C MET A 48 -0.90 -0.34 9.20
N PRO A 49 -0.83 0.90 9.74
CA PRO A 49 -1.89 1.47 10.55
C PRO A 49 -3.27 1.35 9.87
N ALA A 50 -4.30 0.98 10.64
CA ALA A 50 -5.62 0.69 10.12
C ALA A 50 -6.28 1.93 9.48
N GLU A 51 -5.92 3.11 9.98
CA GLU A 51 -6.36 4.42 9.49
C GLU A 51 -5.81 4.78 8.10
N PHE A 52 -4.73 4.14 7.64
CA PHE A 52 -4.22 4.39 6.29
C PHE A 52 -5.04 3.60 5.29
N GLY A 53 -5.40 4.25 4.18
CA GLY A 53 -5.97 3.61 3.01
C GLY A 53 -4.93 2.81 2.23
N LEU A 54 -5.36 1.68 1.67
CA LEU A 54 -4.59 0.90 0.71
C LEU A 54 -5.25 1.03 -0.66
N ALA A 55 -4.47 1.24 -1.71
CA ALA A 55 -4.95 1.11 -3.08
C ALA A 55 -4.00 0.21 -3.89
N LEU A 56 -4.54 -0.54 -4.84
CA LEU A 56 -3.73 -1.23 -5.84
C LEU A 56 -3.31 -0.23 -6.93
N GLN A 57 -2.16 -0.49 -7.57
CA GLN A 57 -1.61 0.40 -8.60
C GLN A 57 -2.29 0.22 -9.97
N ASN A 58 -2.92 -0.92 -10.20
CA ASN A 58 -3.74 -1.24 -11.36
C ASN A 58 -4.77 -2.31 -10.97
N VAL A 59 -5.90 -2.35 -11.66
CA VAL A 59 -6.95 -3.38 -11.53
C VAL A 59 -7.64 -3.60 -12.86
N TYR A 60 -8.20 -4.79 -13.05
CA TYR A 60 -9.08 -5.06 -14.18
C TYR A 60 -10.53 -4.66 -13.89
N LYS A 61 -11.29 -4.42 -14.96
CA LYS A 61 -12.68 -3.93 -14.87
C LYS A 61 -13.71 -5.02 -14.56
N GLU A 62 -13.37 -6.29 -14.80
CA GLU A 62 -14.23 -7.45 -14.54
C GLU A 62 -13.79 -8.16 -13.26
N GLY A 63 -14.74 -8.73 -12.51
CA GLY A 63 -14.43 -9.42 -11.25
C GLY A 63 -13.73 -10.78 -11.40
N SER A 64 -13.86 -11.45 -12.56
CA SER A 64 -13.18 -12.73 -12.86
C SER A 64 -13.22 -13.05 -14.35
N GLY A 65 -12.23 -13.78 -14.86
CA GLY A 65 -12.23 -14.30 -16.23
C GLY A 65 -10.84 -14.79 -16.67
N ALA A 66 -10.69 -15.09 -17.96
CA ALA A 66 -9.44 -15.54 -18.54
C ALA A 66 -8.50 -14.35 -18.87
N PHE A 67 -8.08 -13.61 -17.84
CA PHE A 67 -7.24 -12.40 -17.93
C PHE A 67 -5.88 -12.65 -17.29
N THR A 68 -5.05 -13.50 -17.91
CA THR A 68 -3.75 -13.90 -17.34
C THR A 68 -2.87 -12.69 -17.02
N GLY A 69 -2.56 -12.53 -15.72
CA GLY A 69 -1.66 -11.50 -15.22
C GLY A 69 -2.34 -10.27 -14.62
N GLU A 70 -3.66 -10.17 -14.73
CA GLU A 70 -4.48 -9.16 -14.05
C GLU A 70 -4.93 -9.60 -12.65
#